data_AF-A0A6M1N1N9-F1
#
_entry.id   AF-A0A6M1N1N9-F1
#
_cell.length_a   1.000
_cell.length_b   1.000
_cell.length_c   1.000
_cell.angle_alpha   90.00
_cell.angle_beta   90.00
_cell.angle_gamma   90.00
#
_symmetry.space_group_name_H-M   'P 1'
#
loop_
_entity.id
_entity.type
_entity.pdbx_description
1 polymer ?
#
loop_
_entity_poly.entity_id
_entity_poly.type
_entity_poly.pdbx_seq_one_letter_code
_entity_poly.pdbx_strand_id
1 'polypeptide(L)' 'MMESITIYPKSKKQQSLLKSLLEEMKVRFEIGKSDDTAMSEEEFYKKIDLAKEDIKQGRYVEYTPELREKLFKSIL' A
#
# COMPACT_ATOMS: atom_id res chain seq x y z
N MET A 1 13.26 -13.02 -21.29
CA MET A 1 12.59 -12.97 -19.98
C MET A 1 11.10 -12.97 -20.26
N MET A 2 10.29 -13.75 -19.55
CA MET A 2 8.83 -13.69 -19.71
C MET A 2 8.28 -12.54 -18.87
N GLU A 3 7.29 -11.83 -19.41
CA GLU A 3 6.65 -10.70 -18.71
C GLU A 3 5.61 -11.22 -17.70
N SER A 4 5.58 -10.62 -16.51
CA SER A 4 4.56 -10.89 -15.50
C SER A 4 3.35 -9.99 -15.71
N ILE A 5 2.14 -10.54 -15.56
CA ILE A 5 0.89 -9.77 -15.62
C ILE A 5 0.23 -9.74 -14.24
N THR A 6 -0.33 -8.57 -13.87
CA THR A 6 -1.16 -8.41 -12.68
C THR A 6 -2.58 -8.08 -13.10
N ILE A 7 -3.56 -8.82 -12.58
CA ILE A 7 -4.97 -8.68 -12.93
C ILE A 7 -5.77 -8.26 -11.70
N TYR A 8 -6.61 -7.24 -11.83
CA TYR A 8 -7.48 -6.74 -10.77
C TYR A 8 -8.96 -7.01 -11.12
N PRO A 9 -9.57 -8.09 -10.61
CA PRO A 9 -10.98 -8.39 -10.85
C PRO A 9 -11.88 -7.31 -10.22
N LYS A 10 -12.88 -6.84 -10.96
CA LYS A 10 -13.85 -5.82 -10.50
C LYS A 10 -15.06 -6.43 -9.77
N SER A 11 -15.17 -7.76 -9.70
CA SER A 11 -16.23 -8.45 -8.98
C SER A 11 -15.82 -9.85 -8.53
N LYS A 12 -16.54 -10.40 -7.54
CA LYS A 12 -16.39 -11.78 -7.07
C LYS A 12 -16.58 -12.81 -8.19
N LYS A 13 -17.50 -12.54 -9.13
CA LYS A 13 -17.75 -13.43 -10.27
C LYS A 13 -16.55 -13.49 -11.22
N GLN A 14 -15.92 -12.35 -11.51
CA GLN A 14 -14.70 -12.30 -12.33
C GLN A 14 -13.54 -13.00 -11.65
N GLN A 15 -13.35 -12.78 -10.34
CA GLN A 15 -12.32 -13.45 -9.57
C GLN A 15 -12.47 -14.98 -9.59
N SER A 16 -13.70 -15.48 -9.37
CA SER A 16 -14.00 -16.91 -9.39
C SER A 16 -13.70 -17.53 -10.76
N LEU A 17 -14.16 -16.87 -11.84
CA LEU A 17 -13.92 -17.33 -13.21
C LEU A 17 -12.42 -17.41 -13.56
N LEU A 18 -11.65 -16.36 -13.23
CA LEU A 18 -10.21 -16.32 -13.47
C LEU A 18 -9.48 -17.41 -12.69
N LYS A 19 -9.86 -17.64 -11.43
CA LYS A 19 -9.27 -18.69 -10.61
C LYS A 19 -9.48 -20.06 -11.24
N SER A 20 -10.72 -20.41 -11.61
CA SER A 20 -11.03 -21.70 -12.24
C SER A 20 -10.27 -21.89 -13.56
N LEU A 21 -10.18 -20.84 -14.38
CA LEU A 21 -9.43 -20.90 -15.64
C LEU A 21 -7.94 -21.17 -15.41
N LEU A 22 -7.31 -20.45 -14.48
CA LEU A 22 -5.88 -20.58 -14.22
C LEU A 22 -5.53 -21.94 -13.59
N GLU A 23 -6.42 -22.48 -12.74
CA GLU A 23 -6.31 -23.83 -12.19
C GLU A 23 -6.39 -24.90 -13.29
N GLU A 24 -7.37 -24.80 -14.20
CA GLU A 24 -7.55 -25.73 -15.33
C GLU A 24 -6.32 -25.73 -16.25
N MET A 25 -5.78 -24.53 -16.52
CA MET A 25 -4.57 -24.37 -17.34
C MET A 25 -3.28 -24.80 -16.63
N LYS A 26 -3.36 -25.18 -15.34
CA LYS A 26 -2.20 -25.51 -14.48
C LYS A 26 -1.14 -24.40 -14.47
N VAL A 27 -1.59 -23.16 -14.58
CA VAL A 27 -0.74 -21.97 -14.49
C VAL A 27 -0.45 -21.71 -13.02
N ARG A 28 0.81 -21.37 -12.69
CA ARG A 28 1.14 -20.90 -11.34
C ARG A 28 0.65 -19.47 -11.17
N PHE A 29 -0.18 -19.24 -10.16
CA PHE A 29 -0.69 -17.92 -9.82
C PHE A 29 -0.76 -17.73 -8.30
N GLU A 30 -0.76 -16.47 -7.87
CA GLU A 30 -0.95 -16.08 -6.49
C GLU A 30 -2.10 -15.08 -6.41
N ILE A 31 -2.91 -15.19 -5.36
CA ILE A 31 -3.92 -14.18 -5.05
C ILE A 31 -3.31 -13.28 -3.98
N GLY A 32 -2.89 -12.08 -4.39
CA GLY A 32 -2.43 -11.06 -3.47
C GLY A 32 -3.50 -10.76 -2.43
N LYS A 33 -3.09 -10.68 -1.15
CA LYS A 33 -3.95 -10.09 -0.12
C LYS A 33 -4.16 -8.62 -0.46
N SER A 34 -5.31 -8.07 -0.08
CA SER A 34 -5.51 -6.62 -0.13
C SER A 34 -4.34 -5.96 0.57
N ASP A 35 -3.74 -4.97 -0.07
CA ASP A 35 -2.80 -4.10 0.61
C ASP A 35 -3.61 -3.32 1.65
N ASP A 36 -3.46 -3.68 2.93
CA ASP A 36 -4.15 -3.02 4.03
C ASP A 36 -3.68 -1.56 4.21
N THR A 37 -2.66 -1.13 3.45
CA THR A 37 -2.23 0.27 3.35
C THR A 37 -2.92 1.04 2.22
N ALA A 38 -3.72 0.38 1.39
CA ALA A 38 -4.49 1.02 0.33
C ALA A 38 -5.54 1.95 0.94
N MET A 39 -5.51 3.22 0.55
CA MET A 39 -6.50 4.22 0.91
C MET A 39 -7.20 4.73 -0.35
N SER A 40 -8.43 5.22 -0.19
CA SER A 40 -9.11 5.91 -1.28
C SER A 40 -8.38 7.20 -1.65
N GLU A 41 -8.60 7.68 -2.87
CA GLU A 41 -8.06 8.95 -3.35
C GLU A 41 -8.45 10.12 -2.43
N GLU A 42 -9.70 10.11 -1.94
CA GLU A 42 -10.20 11.11 -1.00
C GLU A 42 -9.43 11.08 0.33
N GLU A 43 -9.21 9.89 0.91
CA GLU A 43 -8.43 9.72 2.13
C GLU A 43 -6.97 10.17 1.96
N PHE A 44 -6.40 9.92 0.78
CA PHE A 44 -5.04 10.35 0.44
C PHE A 44 -4.92 11.87 0.47
N TYR A 45 -5.79 12.58 -0.25
CA TYR A 45 -5.76 14.04 -0.26
C TYR A 45 -6.10 14.66 1.09
N LYS A 46 -7.01 14.05 1.85
CA LYS A 46 -7.32 14.47 3.22
C LYS A 46 -6.09 14.41 4.13
N LYS A 47 -5.25 13.37 4.03
CA LYS A 47 -3.99 13.28 4.79
C LYS A 47 -2.99 14.37 4.40
N ILE A 48 -2.90 14.72 3.12
CA ILE A 48 -2.03 15.80 2.65
C ILE A 48 -2.47 17.13 3.27
N ASP A 49 -3.76 17.43 3.26
CA ASP A 49 -4.25 18.70 3.78
C ASP A 49 -4.11 18.80 5.30
N LEU A 50 -4.31 17.69 6.02
CA LEU A 50 -3.99 17.62 7.45
C LEU A 50 -2.51 17.90 7.72
N ALA A 51 -1.60 17.31 6.94
CA ALA A 51 -0.16 17.54 7.09
C ALA A 51 0.22 19.01 6.84
N LYS A 52 -0.40 19.67 5.84
CA LYS A 52 -0.21 21.11 5.61
C LYS A 52 -0.68 21.95 6.79
N GLU A 53 -1.81 21.60 7.39
CA GLU A 53 -2.35 22.31 8.55
C GLU A 53 -1.45 22.11 9.79
N ASP A 54 -0.95 20.89 10.00
CA ASP A 54 0.00 20.61 11.08
C ASP A 54 1.28 21.45 10.97
N ILE A 55 1.79 21.66 9.75
CA ILE A 55 2.93 22.57 9.52
C ILE A 55 2.56 24.00 9.92
N LYS A 56 1.40 24.51 9.47
CA LYS A 56 0.95 25.88 9.80
C LYS A 56 0.76 26.09 11.30
N GLN A 57 0.23 25.08 11.99
CA GLN A 57 -0.02 25.11 13.43
C GLN A 57 1.23 24.78 14.27
N GLY A 58 2.39 24.52 13.64
CA GLY A 58 3.60 24.12 14.34
C GLY A 58 3.54 22.73 14.98
N ARG A 59 2.55 21.90 14.62
CA ARG A 59 2.36 20.52 15.11
C ARG A 59 3.15 19.51 14.29
N TYR A 60 4.43 19.78 14.09
CA TYR A 60 5.33 18.87 13.41
C TYR A 60 6.59 18.65 14.23
N VAL A 61 7.25 17.52 14.00
CA VAL A 61 8.55 17.23 14.59
C VAL A 61 9.57 17.28 13.46
N GLU A 62 10.54 18.20 13.56
CA GLU A 62 11.65 18.23 12.63
C GLU A 62 12.57 17.03 12.89
N TYR A 63 12.84 16.27 11.84
CA TYR A 63 13.65 15.07 11.93
C TYR A 63 15.14 15.39 11.83
N THR A 64 15.74 15.77 12.96
CA THR A 64 17.18 16.08 13.03
C THR A 64 18.05 14.82 13.20
N PRO A 65 19.36 14.87 12.87
CA PRO A 65 20.29 13.77 13.13
C PRO A 65 20.30 13.30 14.59
N GLU A 66 20.19 14.23 15.54
CA GLU A 66 20.19 13.95 16.98
C GLU A 66 18.89 13.25 17.40
N LEU A 67 17.76 13.64 16.81
CA LEU A 67 16.48 12.97 17.06
C LEU A 67 16.47 11.56 16.48
N ARG A 68 17.05 11.38 15.28
CA ARG A 68 17.26 10.06 14.69
C ARG A 68 18.10 9.16 15.59
N GLU A 69 19.24 9.66 16.10
CA GLU A 69 20.08 8.88 17.00
C GLU A 69 19.31 8.48 18.26
N LYS A 70 18.52 9.37 18.85
CA LYS A 70 17.68 9.07 20.02
C LYS A 70 16.59 8.04 19.76
N LEU A 71 15.91 8.11 18.60
CA LEU A 71 14.78 7.22 18.28
C LEU A 71 15.21 5.81 17.90
N PHE A 72 16.41 5.65 17.31
CA PHE A 72 16.84 4.38 16.71
C PHE A 72 18.03 3.71 17.43
N LYS A 73 18.55 4.30 18.52
CA LYS A 73 19.72 3.79 19.26
C LYS A 73 19.59 2.39 19.84
N SER A 74 18.36 1.89 20.04
CA SER A 74 18.08 0.58 20.65
C SER A 74 17.61 -0.49 19.67
N ILE A 75 17.48 -0.15 18.38
CA ILE A 75 16.92 -1.03 17.35
C ILE A 75 17.99 -1.45 16.32
N LEU A 76 19.14 -0.76 16.28
CA LEU A 76 20.30 -1.06 15.42
C LEU A 76 21.52 -1.50 16.22
#